data_AF-R0AYD5-F1
#
_entry.id   AF-R0AYD5-F1
#
_cell.length_a   1.000
_cell.length_b   1.000
_cell.length_c   1.000
_cell.angle_alpha   90.00
_cell.angle_beta   90.00
_cell.angle_gamma   90.00
#
_symmetry.space_group_name_H-M   'P 1'
#
loop_
_entity.id
_entity.type
_entity.pdbx_description
1 polymer ?
#
loop_
_entity_poly.entity_id
_entity_poly.type
_entity_poly.pdbx_seq_one_letter_code
_entity_poly.pdbx_strand_id
1 'polypeptide(L)' 'MEECCGINLEQEMTIENLYCFIRASLQALQSTGGYGEADFVCPLCGKKAHIKRLKGELYNTGEIGCRCGYSFRF' A
#
# COMPACT_ATOMS: atom_id res chain seq x y z
N MET A 1 19.18 -2.93 16.45
CA MET A 1 17.94 -2.19 16.76
C MET A 1 17.00 -2.40 15.59
N GLU A 2 16.22 -3.48 15.60
CA GLU A 2 15.05 -3.67 14.72
C GLU A 2 14.10 -4.59 15.52
N GLU A 3 13.21 -3.98 16.29
CA GLU A 3 12.09 -4.71 16.89
C GLU A 3 11.09 -5.00 15.77
N CYS A 4 11.00 -6.26 15.37
CA CYS A 4 9.89 -6.76 14.55
C CYS A 4 8.59 -6.51 15.32
N CYS A 5 7.85 -5.50 14.87
CA CYS A 5 6.57 -5.10 15.43
C CYS A 5 5.60 -6.30 15.49
N GLY A 6 5.25 -6.66 16.73
CA GLY A 6 4.25 -7.65 17.04
C GLY A 6 2.89 -7.29 16.42
N ILE A 7 2.21 -8.32 15.94
CA ILE A 7 0.91 -8.21 15.28
C ILE A 7 -0.13 -7.84 16.34
N ASN A 8 -0.54 -6.58 16.39
CA ASN A 8 -1.77 -6.15 17.04
C ASN A 8 -2.83 -5.94 15.95
N LEU A 9 -3.88 -6.74 15.98
CA LEU A 9 -5.02 -6.69 15.02
C LEU A 9 -5.89 -5.44 15.20
N GLU A 10 -5.57 -4.58 16.16
CA GLU A 10 -6.19 -3.27 16.44
C GLU A 10 -5.25 -2.10 16.12
N GLN A 11 -4.50 -2.16 15.02
CA GLN A 11 -3.79 -0.96 14.57
C GLN A 11 -4.83 0.08 14.14
N GLU A 12 -5.12 1.05 15.01
CA GLU A 12 -5.85 2.25 14.66
C GLU A 12 -5.24 2.85 13.38
N MET A 13 -6.11 3.20 12.44
CA MET A 13 -5.69 3.70 11.15
C MET A 13 -5.17 5.14 11.29
N THR A 14 -3.89 5.29 11.65
CA THR A 14 -3.25 6.61 11.77
C THR A 14 -2.93 7.20 10.40
N ILE A 15 -2.86 8.54 10.34
CA ILE A 15 -2.43 9.27 9.12
C ILE A 15 -1.02 8.84 8.71
N GLU A 16 -0.14 8.58 9.68
CA GLU A 16 1.24 8.15 9.44
C GLU A 16 1.29 6.75 8.82
N ASN A 17 0.51 5.79 9.34
CA ASN A 17 0.41 4.44 8.77
C ASN A 17 -0.15 4.48 7.35
N LEU A 18 -1.17 5.32 7.12
CA LEU A 18 -1.74 5.52 5.79
C LEU A 18 -0.70 6.10 4.81
N TYR A 19 0.03 7.13 5.23
CA TYR A 19 1.10 7.72 4.44
C TYR A 19 2.19 6.70 4.08
N CYS A 20 2.66 5.94 5.07
CA CYS A 20 3.66 4.89 4.87
C CYS A 20 3.18 3.81 3.88
N PHE A 21 1.92 3.38 4.01
CA PHE A 21 1.32 2.38 3.13
C PHE A 21 1.18 2.89 1.68
N ILE A 22 0.68 4.12 1.49
CA ILE A 22 0.58 4.75 0.16
C ILE A 22 1.97 4.92 -0.45
N ARG A 23 2.95 5.44 0.30
CA ARG A 23 4.31 5.67 -0.20
C ARG A 23 4.95 4.36 -0.69
N ALA A 24 4.87 3.28 0.09
CA ALA A 24 5.42 1.99 -0.28
C ALA A 24 4.79 1.44 -1.57
N SER A 25 3.48 1.60 -1.74
CA SER A 25 2.77 1.17 -2.94
C SER A 25 3.18 1.94 -4.20
N LEU A 26 3.36 3.26 -4.11
CA LEU A 26 3.79 4.09 -5.23
C LEU A 26 5.24 3.81 -5.60
N GLN A 27 6.09 3.53 -4.61
CA GLN A 27 7.47 3.10 -4.84
C GLN A 27 7.53 1.78 -5.63
N ALA A 28 6.60 0.86 -5.39
CA ALA A 28 6.53 -0.40 -6.15
C ALA A 28 6.19 -0.19 -7.65
N LEU A 29 5.53 0.92 -7.99
CA LEU A 29 5.21 1.30 -9.37
C LEU A 29 6.23 2.28 -9.98
N GLN A 30 7.37 2.54 -9.32
CA GLN A 30 8.32 3.55 -9.79
C GLN A 30 8.91 3.21 -11.17
N SER A 31 9.19 1.94 -11.44
CA SER A 31 9.73 1.47 -12.73
C SER A 31 8.73 1.59 -13.89
N THR A 32 7.44 1.70 -13.58
CA THR A 32 6.34 1.79 -14.56
C THR A 32 5.73 3.18 -14.62
N GLY A 33 6.45 4.20 -14.13
CA GLY A 33 5.99 5.59 -14.13
C GLY A 33 4.79 5.84 -13.20
N GLY A 34 4.60 4.99 -12.20
CA GLY A 34 3.51 5.08 -11.23
C GLY A 34 2.20 4.41 -11.69
N TYR A 35 2.22 3.60 -12.74
CA TYR A 35 1.02 2.93 -13.30
C TYR A 35 1.22 1.42 -13.47
N GLY A 36 0.15 0.67 -13.70
CA GLY A 36 0.19 -0.79 -13.81
C GLY A 36 -0.08 -1.46 -12.48
N GLU A 37 0.43 -2.67 -12.30
CA GLU A 37 0.22 -3.49 -11.11
C GLU A 37 1.55 -4.02 -10.56
N ALA A 38 1.65 -4.08 -9.23
CA ALA A 38 2.83 -4.56 -8.55
C ALA A 38 2.48 -5.13 -7.17
N ASP A 39 3.30 -6.07 -6.73
CA ASP A 39 3.29 -6.54 -5.35
C ASP A 39 4.36 -5.80 -4.54
N PHE A 40 4.09 -5.58 -3.26
CA PHE A 40 5.01 -4.92 -2.34
C PHE A 40 4.91 -5.51 -0.93
N VAL A 41 5.91 -5.22 -0.09
CA VAL A 41 5.88 -5.59 1.33
C VAL A 41 5.11 -4.52 2.10
N CYS A 42 4.04 -4.91 2.77
CA CYS A 42 3.25 -4.00 3.59
C CYS A 42 4.09 -3.47 4.76
N PRO A 43 4.32 -2.15 4.88
CA PRO A 43 5.14 -1.59 5.96
C PRO A 43 4.51 -1.75 7.35
N LEU A 44 3.24 -2.14 7.43
CA LEU A 44 2.48 -2.22 8.68
C LEU A 44 2.47 -3.63 9.28
N CYS A 45 2.46 -4.66 8.43
CA CYS A 45 2.37 -6.05 8.87
C CYS A 45 3.44 -6.98 8.28
N GLY A 46 4.32 -6.46 7.42
CA GLY A 46 5.39 -7.22 6.76
C GLY A 46 4.91 -8.23 5.70
N LYS A 47 3.60 -8.40 5.51
CA LYS A 47 3.04 -9.35 4.53
C LYS A 47 2.94 -8.73 3.14
N LYS A 48 2.76 -9.61 2.14
CA LYS A 48 2.51 -9.21 0.76
C LYS A 48 1.23 -8.34 0.66
N ALA A 49 1.37 -7.19 0.03
CA ALA A 49 0.30 -6.30 -0.40
C ALA A 49 0.36 -6.12 -1.92
N HIS A 50 -0.72 -5.61 -2.49
CA HIS A 50 -0.87 -5.45 -3.93
C HIS A 50 -1.36 -4.04 -4.24
N ILE A 51 -0.86 -3.47 -5.34
CA ILE A 51 -1.36 -2.22 -5.91
C ILE A 51 -1.63 -2.40 -7.40
N LYS A 52 -2.74 -1.83 -7.86
CA LYS A 52 -3.09 -1.63 -9.26
C LYS A 52 -3.50 -0.17 -9.46
N ARG A 53 -2.83 0.52 -10.38
CA ARG A 53 -3.11 1.92 -10.72
C ARG A 53 -3.20 2.08 -12.23
N LEU A 54 -4.40 2.34 -12.72
CA LEU A 54 -4.72 2.56 -14.11
C LEU A 54 -4.76 4.05 -14.40
N LYS A 55 -4.15 4.44 -15.52
CA LYS A 55 -4.24 5.81 -16.02
C LYS A 55 -5.61 5.99 -16.66
N GLY A 56 -6.41 6.92 -16.15
CA GLY A 56 -7.66 7.32 -16.79
C GLY A 56 -7.52 8.65 -17.53
N GLU A 57 -8.56 9.01 -18.28
CA GLU A 57 -8.58 10.24 -19.08
C GLU A 57 -8.75 11.50 -18.22
N LEU A 58 -9.58 11.41 -17.18
CA LEU A 58 -9.89 12.50 -16.23
C LEU A 58 -9.35 12.21 -14.83
N TYR A 59 -9.57 10.99 -14.34
CA TYR A 59 -9.12 10.51 -13.04
C TYR A 59 -8.44 9.15 -13.20
N ASN A 60 -7.37 8.92 -12.45
CA ASN A 60 -6.78 7.59 -12.36
C ASN A 60 -7.71 6.70 -11.55
N THR A 61 -7.77 5.42 -11.90
CA THR A 61 -8.52 4.44 -11.12
C THR A 61 -7.59 3.36 -10.59
N GLY A 62 -7.96 2.70 -9.51
CA GLY A 62 -7.11 1.67 -8.96
C GLY A 62 -7.56 1.13 -7.62
N GLU A 63 -6.77 0.19 -7.14
CA GLU A 63 -6.91 -0.33 -5.80
C GLU A 63 -5.54 -0.66 -5.23
N ILE A 64 -5.45 -0.56 -3.92
CA ILE A 64 -4.30 -0.95 -3.14
C ILE A 64 -4.84 -1.66 -1.91
N GLY A 65 -4.27 -2.82 -1.60
CA GLY A 65 -4.79 -3.67 -0.54
C GLY A 65 -3.75 -4.57 0.10
N CYS A 66 -3.92 -4.78 1.39
CA CYS A 66 -3.24 -5.80 2.17
C CYS A 66 -4.25 -6.59 3.00
N ARG A 67 -3.96 -7.87 3.25
CA ARG A 67 -4.78 -8.74 4.11
C ARG A 67 -4.78 -8.34 5.58
N CYS A 68 -4.00 -7.33 5.98
CA CYS A 68 -4.05 -6.75 7.33
C CYS A 68 -5.16 -5.71 7.51
N GLY A 69 -5.98 -5.46 6.49
CA GLY A 69 -7.15 -4.56 6.57
C GLY A 69 -6.95 -3.21 5.90
N TYR A 70 -5.72 -2.80 5.61
CA TYR A 70 -5.44 -1.58 4.84
C TYR A 70 -5.75 -1.81 3.36
N SER A 71 -6.91 -1.33 2.91
CA SER A 71 -7.37 -1.46 1.54
C SER A 71 -8.25 -0.29 1.13
N PHE A 72 -8.00 0.28 -0.04
CA PHE A 72 -8.82 1.36 -0.60
C PHE A 72 -8.82 1.33 -2.13
N ARG A 73 -9.91 1.87 -2.70
CA ARG A 73 -10.10 2.09 -4.13
C ARG A 73 -10.11 3.60 -4.39
N PHE A 74 -9.61 3.99 -5.55
CA PHE A 74 -9.57 5.39 -6.00
C PHE A 74 -9.82 5.45 -7.51
#